data_AF-A0A679K7I8-F1
#
_entry.id   AF-A0A679K7I8-F1
#
_cell.length_a   1.000
_cell.length_b   1.000
_cell.length_c   1.000
_cell.angle_alpha   90.00
_cell.angle_beta   90.00
_cell.angle_gamma   90.00
#
_symmetry.space_group_name_H-M   'P 1'
#
loop_
_entity.id
_entity.type
_entity.pdbx_description
1 polymer ?
#
loop_
_entity_poly.entity_id
_entity_poly.type
_entity_poly.pdbx_seq_one_letter_code
_entity_poly.pdbx_strand_id
1 'polypeptide(L)'
;MMAGFVLDEATKFLDAPFAITSAAVLRQVWSTRGIEFRAMDIQFVGLLELLRVLQAIPSETSLVQEILRSGPHTLYVFHPGDGCQIVGAVLHGKANVELPNPLVLKRGRGGRRPRSALTSKQLDLFGAAFA
;
A
#
# COMPACT_ATOMS: atom_id res chain seq x y z
N MET A 1 5.36 1.65 4.63
CA MET A 1 3.96 1.86 5.04
C MET A 1 3.00 1.07 4.15
N MET A 2 2.78 1.47 2.88
CA MET A 2 1.84 0.78 1.98
C MET A 2 2.23 -0.68 1.69
N ALA A 3 3.51 -0.99 1.49
CA ALA A 3 3.96 -2.38 1.35
C ALA A 3 3.65 -3.23 2.59
N GLY A 4 3.83 -2.67 3.79
CA GLY A 4 3.46 -3.35 5.05
C GLY A 4 1.94 -3.49 5.22
N PHE A 5 1.15 -2.58 4.63
CA PHE A 5 -0.31 -2.70 4.57
C PHE A 5 -0.73 -3.86 3.67
N VAL A 6 -0.11 -4.02 2.50
CA VAL A 6 -0.39 -5.15 1.59
C VAL A 6 -0.03 -6.50 2.21
N LEU A 7 1.06 -6.55 2.99
CA LEU A 7 1.55 -7.77 3.65
C LEU A 7 0.82 -8.11 4.98
N ASP A 8 -0.04 -7.25 5.48
CA ASP A 8 -0.83 -7.51 6.69
C ASP A 8 -1.90 -8.58 6.38
N GLU A 9 -1.91 -9.69 7.14
CA GLU A 9 -2.88 -10.77 6.98
C GLU A 9 -4.34 -10.31 7.17
N ALA A 10 -4.55 -9.19 7.88
CA ALA A 10 -5.87 -8.61 8.04
C ALA A 10 -6.36 -7.84 6.79
N THR A 11 -5.48 -7.60 5.82
CA THR A 11 -5.81 -6.86 4.59
C THR A 11 -6.65 -7.70 3.66
N LYS A 12 -7.78 -7.14 3.23
CA LYS A 12 -8.72 -7.76 2.31
C LYS A 12 -8.86 -6.92 1.05
N PHE A 13 -8.91 -7.60 -0.09
CA PHE A 13 -9.37 -7.00 -1.34
C PHE A 13 -10.87 -6.80 -1.29
N LEU A 14 -11.30 -5.63 -1.76
CA LEU A 14 -12.71 -5.26 -1.88
C LEU A 14 -13.08 -5.16 -3.36
N ASP A 15 -14.34 -5.43 -3.66
CA ASP A 15 -14.87 -5.26 -5.00
C ASP A 15 -14.81 -3.78 -5.42
N ALA A 16 -14.16 -3.52 -6.55
CA ALA A 16 -14.09 -2.19 -7.15
C ALA A 16 -15.22 -2.06 -8.20
N PRO A 17 -16.29 -1.29 -7.92
CA PRO A 17 -17.44 -1.19 -8.83
C PRO A 17 -17.09 -0.57 -10.19
N PHE A 18 -15.94 0.08 -10.31
CA PHE A 18 -15.34 0.56 -11.56
C PHE A 18 -13.85 0.19 -11.58
N ALA A 19 -13.58 -1.11 -11.64
CA ALA A 19 -12.22 -1.63 -11.56
C ALA A 19 -11.34 -1.15 -12.70
N ILE A 20 -11.88 -0.79 -13.87
CA ILE A 20 -11.11 -0.32 -15.03
C ILE A 20 -11.66 1.03 -15.48
N THR A 21 -10.79 2.03 -15.60
CA THR A 21 -11.17 3.38 -16.03
C THR A 21 -9.97 4.13 -16.64
N SER A 22 -10.20 5.30 -17.24
CA SER A 22 -9.14 6.07 -17.88
C SER A 22 -8.39 6.98 -16.89
N ALA A 23 -7.15 7.32 -17.23
CA ALA A 23 -6.32 8.24 -16.44
C ALA A 23 -6.99 9.61 -16.25
N ALA A 24 -7.69 10.13 -17.26
CA ALA A 24 -8.43 11.38 -17.16
C ALA A 24 -9.57 11.32 -16.13
N VAL A 25 -10.34 10.23 -16.12
CA VAL A 25 -11.43 10.01 -15.15
C VAL A 25 -10.86 9.88 -13.74
N LEU A 26 -9.79 9.11 -13.55
CA LEU A 26 -9.13 8.99 -12.25
C LEU A 26 -8.63 10.34 -11.76
N ARG A 27 -8.00 11.15 -12.61
CA ARG A 27 -7.50 12.47 -12.23
C ARG A 27 -8.63 13.36 -11.72
N GLN A 28 -9.77 13.36 -12.39
CA GLN A 28 -10.96 14.12 -11.96
C GLN A 28 -11.50 13.60 -10.62
N VAL A 29 -11.77 12.30 -10.53
CA VAL A 29 -12.32 11.67 -9.32
C VAL A 29 -11.43 11.93 -8.11
N TRP A 30 -10.12 11.71 -8.24
CA TRP A 30 -9.18 11.84 -7.13
C TRP A 30 -8.88 13.29 -6.77
N SER A 31 -8.98 14.23 -7.71
CA SER A 31 -8.92 15.67 -7.39
C SER A 31 -10.08 16.07 -6.48
N THR A 32 -11.31 15.66 -6.83
CA THR A 32 -12.51 15.90 -6.00
C THR A 32 -12.38 15.21 -4.65
N ARG A 33 -11.95 13.95 -4.63
CA ARG A 33 -11.81 13.17 -3.40
C ARG A 33 -10.79 13.76 -2.43
N GLY A 34 -9.73 14.39 -2.95
CA GLY A 34 -8.78 15.15 -2.13
C GLY A 34 -9.40 16.34 -1.40
N ILE A 35 -10.38 17.01 -2.02
CA ILE A 35 -11.12 18.10 -1.38
C ILE A 35 -12.03 17.53 -0.29
N GLU A 36 -12.75 16.45 -0.57
CA GLU A 36 -13.63 15.77 0.39
C GLU A 36 -12.86 15.28 1.61
N PHE A 37 -11.70 14.64 1.42
CA PHE A 37 -10.88 14.16 2.53
C PHE A 37 -10.45 15.30 3.45
N ARG A 38 -10.05 16.44 2.89
CA ARG A 38 -9.71 17.63 3.70
C ARG A 38 -10.94 18.19 4.43
N ALA A 39 -12.08 18.27 3.76
CA ALA A 39 -13.32 18.78 4.36
C ALA A 39 -13.82 17.90 5.52
N MET A 40 -13.53 16.59 5.48
CA MET A 40 -13.95 15.61 6.49
C MET A 40 -12.87 15.29 7.53
N ASP A 41 -11.74 16.01 7.54
CA ASP A 41 -10.58 15.72 8.39
C ASP A 41 -10.13 14.24 8.33
N ILE A 42 -10.07 13.71 7.10
CA ILE A 42 -9.57 12.38 6.79
C ILE A 42 -8.08 12.51 6.49
N GLN A 43 -7.25 11.77 7.21
CA GLN A 43 -5.83 11.65 6.92
C GLN A 43 -5.59 10.77 5.68
N PHE A 44 -4.77 11.24 4.74
CA PHE A 44 -4.42 10.52 3.52
C PHE A 44 -2.97 10.78 3.07
N VAL A 45 -2.40 9.85 2.30
CA VAL A 45 -1.06 9.97 1.68
C VAL A 45 -1.06 9.39 0.27
N GLY A 46 -0.14 9.86 -0.58
CA GLY A 46 0.06 9.38 -1.96
C GLY A 46 -0.84 10.05 -3.00
N LEU A 47 -1.77 10.92 -2.59
CA LEU A 47 -2.69 11.59 -3.52
C LEU A 47 -1.97 12.54 -4.47
N LEU A 48 -1.05 13.35 -3.97
CA LEU A 48 -0.36 14.34 -4.80
C LEU A 48 0.53 13.63 -5.85
N GLU A 49 1.22 12.59 -5.43
CA GLU A 49 2.03 11.73 -6.29
C GLU A 49 1.17 11.07 -7.36
N LEU A 50 0.02 10.49 -6.98
CA LEU A 50 -0.94 9.94 -7.94
C LEU A 50 -1.37 10.98 -8.97
N LEU A 51 -1.80 12.17 -8.53
CA LEU A 51 -2.29 13.21 -9.44
C LEU A 51 -1.21 13.69 -10.42
N ARG A 52 0.05 13.79 -9.98
CA ARG A 52 1.19 14.10 -10.86
C ARG A 52 1.40 13.01 -11.91
N VAL A 53 1.37 11.74 -11.52
CA VAL A 53 1.54 10.63 -12.46
C VAL A 53 0.38 10.59 -13.47
N LEU A 54 -0.86 10.75 -13.03
CA LEU A 54 -2.04 10.80 -13.91
C LEU A 54 -2.05 12.02 -14.84
N GLN A 55 -1.31 13.08 -14.52
CA GLN A 55 -1.10 14.22 -15.42
C GLN A 55 -0.02 13.94 -16.47
N ALA A 56 0.95 13.07 -16.18
CA ALA A 56 2.08 12.77 -17.05
C ALA A 56 1.79 11.67 -18.09
N ILE A 57 0.75 10.85 -17.89
CA ILE A 57 0.36 9.78 -18.82
C ILE A 57 -0.77 10.21 -19.77
N PRO A 58 -0.94 9.55 -20.93
CA PRO A 58 -2.05 9.84 -21.83
C PRO A 58 -3.42 9.74 -21.16
N SER A 59 -4.33 10.67 -21.48
CA SER A 59 -5.68 10.73 -20.89
C SER A 59 -6.48 9.43 -21.02
N GLU A 60 -6.33 8.75 -22.17
CA GLU A 60 -7.05 7.52 -22.51
C GLU A 60 -6.37 6.25 -21.96
N THR A 61 -5.26 6.37 -21.23
CA THR A 61 -4.60 5.21 -20.63
C THR A 61 -5.56 4.51 -19.68
N SER A 62 -5.87 3.26 -20.00
CA SER A 62 -6.69 2.38 -19.16
C SER A 62 -5.89 1.96 -17.94
N LEU A 63 -6.49 2.14 -16.76
CA LEU A 63 -5.92 1.77 -15.47
C LEU A 63 -6.91 0.95 -14.68
N VAL A 64 -6.39 -0.08 -14.05
CA VAL A 64 -7.06 -0.90 -13.05
C VAL A 64 -6.94 -0.23 -11.68
N GLN A 65 -8.05 -0.18 -10.94
CA GLN A 65 -8.11 0.22 -9.54
C GLN A 65 -8.42 -0.98 -8.67
N GLU A 66 -7.50 -1.30 -7.78
CA GLU A 66 -7.72 -2.26 -6.69
C GLU A 66 -7.97 -1.52 -5.38
N ILE A 67 -8.86 -2.06 -4.55
CA ILE A 67 -9.19 -1.51 -3.23
C ILE A 67 -8.83 -2.54 -2.18
N LEU A 68 -7.95 -2.16 -1.27
CA LEU A 68 -7.51 -2.98 -0.15
C LEU A 68 -7.91 -2.32 1.16
N ARG A 69 -8.37 -3.11 2.13
CA ARG A 69 -8.77 -2.60 3.45
C ARG A 69 -8.17 -3.45 4.56
N SER A 70 -7.55 -2.78 5.54
CA SER A 70 -7.17 -3.34 6.84
C SER A 70 -7.66 -2.41 7.93
N GLY A 71 -8.52 -2.93 8.81
CA GLY A 71 -9.13 -2.16 9.89
C GLY A 71 -9.80 -0.85 9.40
N PRO A 72 -9.42 0.31 9.96
CA PRO A 72 -10.01 1.61 9.61
C PRO A 72 -9.35 2.27 8.39
N HIS A 73 -8.41 1.61 7.73
CA HIS A 73 -7.63 2.18 6.64
C HIS A 73 -7.98 1.52 5.31
N THR A 74 -8.02 2.32 4.25
CA THR A 74 -8.29 1.84 2.88
C THR A 74 -7.17 2.33 1.96
N LEU A 75 -6.58 1.41 1.23
CA LEU A 75 -5.58 1.63 0.20
C LEU A 75 -6.21 1.43 -1.17
N TYR A 76 -5.98 2.39 -2.06
CA TYR A 76 -6.29 2.27 -3.48
C TYR A 76 -4.99 2.11 -4.24
N VAL A 77 -4.92 1.13 -5.14
CA VAL A 77 -3.76 0.86 -5.99
C VAL A 77 -4.17 0.98 -7.44
N PHE A 78 -3.36 1.66 -8.24
CA PHE A 78 -3.60 1.90 -9.67
C PHE A 78 -2.50 1.25 -10.49
N HIS A 79 -2.85 0.46 -11.50
CA HIS A 79 -1.91 -0.25 -12.36
C HIS A 79 -2.46 -0.46 -13.77
N PRO A 80 -1.63 -0.77 -14.78
CA PRO A 80 -2.09 -1.01 -16.16
C PRO A 80 -2.81 -2.36 -16.37
N GLY A 81 -2.94 -3.18 -15.32
CA GLY A 81 -3.46 -4.56 -15.43
C GLY A 81 -2.42 -5.61 -15.83
N ASP A 82 -1.14 -5.24 -15.95
CA ASP A 82 -0.03 -6.13 -16.30
C ASP A 82 0.49 -6.99 -15.15
N GLY A 83 -0.02 -6.77 -13.94
CA GLY A 83 0.38 -7.46 -12.70
C GLY A 83 1.79 -7.12 -12.21
N CYS A 84 2.49 -6.19 -12.87
CA CYS A 84 3.90 -5.90 -12.59
C CYS A 84 4.13 -4.45 -12.17
N GLN A 85 3.38 -3.50 -12.74
CA GLN A 85 3.64 -2.08 -12.56
C GLN A 85 2.55 -1.40 -11.73
N ILE A 86 2.93 -0.76 -10.63
CA ILE A 86 2.06 0.18 -9.91
C ILE A 86 2.33 1.59 -10.44
N VAL A 87 1.26 2.24 -10.91
CA VAL A 87 1.27 3.64 -11.40
C VAL A 87 1.13 4.61 -10.22
N GLY A 88 0.35 4.25 -9.21
CA GLY A 88 0.20 5.06 -8.01
C GLY A 88 -0.65 4.38 -6.96
N ALA A 89 -0.67 4.94 -5.76
CA ALA A 89 -1.49 4.45 -4.68
C ALA A 89 -1.88 5.58 -3.71
N VAL A 90 -3.07 5.46 -3.12
CA VAL A 90 -3.59 6.41 -2.12
C VAL A 90 -4.08 5.63 -0.92
N LEU A 91 -3.53 5.94 0.25
CA LEU A 91 -3.94 5.37 1.52
C LEU A 91 -4.67 6.44 2.33
N HIS A 92 -5.83 6.10 2.87
CA HIS A 92 -6.56 6.97 3.78
C HIS A 92 -7.10 6.22 5.00
N GLY A 93 -7.31 6.95 6.09
CA GLY A 93 -8.03 6.47 7.28
C GLY A 93 -9.52 6.72 7.23
N LYS A 94 -10.24 6.33 8.28
CA LYS A 94 -11.54 6.92 8.63
C LYS A 94 -11.32 8.34 9.18
N ALA A 95 -12.39 9.13 9.23
CA ALA A 95 -12.36 10.45 9.88
C ALA A 95 -11.82 10.33 11.31
N ASN A 96 -10.93 11.26 11.70
CA ASN A 96 -10.26 11.26 13.01
C ASN A 96 -9.38 10.03 13.31
N VAL A 97 -9.04 9.21 12.31
CA VAL A 97 -8.12 8.08 12.49
C VAL A 97 -6.78 8.38 11.82
N GLU A 98 -5.72 8.38 12.62
CA GLU A 98 -4.37 8.57 12.12
C GLU A 98 -3.93 7.46 11.16
N LEU A 99 -3.06 7.82 10.23
CA LEU A 99 -2.44 6.89 9.32
C LEU A 99 -1.35 6.03 9.99
N PRO A 100 -1.14 4.78 9.54
CA PRO A 100 -0.09 3.91 10.09
C PRO A 100 1.31 4.55 9.97
N ASN A 101 1.97 4.84 11.09
CA ASN A 101 3.31 5.42 11.04
C ASN A 101 4.32 4.42 10.39
N PRO A 102 5.06 4.81 9.33
CA PRO A 102 6.04 3.95 8.67
C PRO A 102 7.15 3.43 9.59
N LEU A 103 7.47 4.15 10.68
CA LEU A 103 8.52 3.75 11.63
C LEU A 103 8.04 2.72 12.66
N VAL A 104 6.72 2.58 12.81
CA VAL A 104 6.11 1.60 13.70
C VAL A 104 5.63 0.43 12.85
N LEU A 105 6.58 -0.36 12.36
CA LEU A 105 6.28 -1.76 12.04
C LEU A 105 5.76 -2.38 13.34
N LYS A 106 4.44 -2.48 13.48
CA LYS A 106 3.85 -3.35 14.48
C LYS A 106 4.27 -4.76 14.09
N ARG A 107 5.45 -5.17 14.56
CA ARG A 107 5.76 -6.60 14.71
C ARG A 107 4.52 -7.15 15.38
N GLY A 108 3.85 -8.09 14.72
CA GLY A 108 2.68 -8.75 15.29
C GLY A 108 2.98 -9.07 16.74
N ARG A 109 1.98 -8.92 17.61
CA ARG A 109 2.08 -9.33 19.02
C ARG A 109 2.28 -10.85 19.05
N GLY A 110 3.49 -11.30 18.70
CA GLY A 110 3.97 -12.63 18.94
C GLY A 110 4.08 -12.73 20.44
N GLY A 111 3.21 -13.57 21.01
CA GLY A 111 3.25 -13.89 22.42
C GLY A 111 4.69 -14.18 22.85
N ARG A 112 5.04 -13.67 24.04
CA ARG A 112 6.30 -13.96 24.72
C ARG A 112 6.59 -15.46 24.62
N ARG A 113 7.47 -15.86 23.70
CA ARG A 113 8.14 -17.15 23.80
C ARG A 113 9.30 -16.97 24.78
N PRO A 114 9.40 -17.79 25.83
CA PRO A 114 10.48 -17.68 26.80
C PRO A 114 11.81 -17.93 26.08
N ARG A 115 12.81 -17.11 26.42
CA ARG A 115 14.20 -17.32 26.01
C ARG A 115 14.66 -18.67 26.55
N SER A 116 14.89 -19.62 25.66
CA SER A 116 15.81 -20.72 25.93
C SER A 116 17.08 -20.43 25.14
N ALA A 117 18.14 -20.13 25.88
CA ALA A 117 19.49 -19.99 25.36
C ALA A 117 20.05 -21.39 25.09
N LEU A 118 20.28 -21.73 23.82
CA LEU A 118 21.12 -22.85 23.37
C LEU A 118 21.80 -22.39 22.06
N THR A 119 22.95 -21.74 22.19
CA THR A 119 24.28 -22.29 21.87
C THR A 119 24.45 -22.75 20.42
N SER A 120 25.27 -21.97 19.69
CA SER A 120 26.23 -22.40 18.67
C SER A 120 25.73 -23.31 17.53
N LYS A 121 25.46 -22.69 16.38
CA LYS A 121 25.99 -23.17 15.09
C LYS A 121 26.10 -21.96 14.14
N GLN A 122 27.23 -21.29 14.32
CA GLN A 122 27.74 -20.26 13.43
C GLN A 122 27.97 -20.88 12.05
N LEU A 123 27.56 -20.16 11.00
CA LEU A 123 27.81 -20.51 9.60
C LEU A 123 29.31 -20.68 9.36
N ASP A 124 29.68 -21.77 8.69
CA ASP A 124 30.96 -21.85 7.98
C ASP A 124 30.65 -21.83 6.48
N LEU A 125 30.98 -20.71 5.84
CA LEU A 125 30.65 -20.41 4.43
C LEU A 125 31.88 -20.39 3.52
N PHE A 126 33.04 -20.87 3.96
CA PHE A 126 34.23 -20.87 3.11
C PHE A 126 35.15 -22.07 3.38
N GLY A 127 35.38 -22.89 2.34
CA GLY A 127 36.67 -23.54 2.14
C GLY A 127 36.68 -25.06 2.11
N ALA A 128 36.43 -25.64 0.94
CA ALA A 128 37.19 -26.80 0.48
C ALA A 128 37.41 -26.65 -1.03
N ALA A 129 38.54 -26.02 -1.37
CA ALA A 129 39.13 -26.10 -2.69
C ALA A 129 39.68 -27.52 -2.88
N PHE A 130 39.47 -28.06 -4.09
CA PHE A 130 40.01 -29.32 -4.56
C PHE A 130 41.53 -29.33 -4.56
N ALA A 131 42.12 -30.42 -4.07
CA ALA A 131 43.39 -30.99 -4.53
C ALA A 131 43.41 -32.48 -4.16
#